data_AF-A0A6M4NRB2-F1
#
_entry.id   AF-A0A6M4NRB2-F1
#
_cell.length_a   1.000
_cell.length_b   1.000
_cell.length_c   1.000
_cell.angle_alpha   90.00
_cell.angle_beta   90.00
_cell.angle_gamma   90.00
#
_symmetry.space_group_name_H-M   'P 1'
#
loop_
_entity.id
_entity.type
_entity.pdbx_description
1 polymer ?
#
loop_
_entity_poly.entity_id
_entity_poly.type
_entity_poly.pdbx_seq_one_letter_code
_entity_poly.pdbx_strand_id
1 'polypeptide(L)'
;MTTATLATPAKTKNENVSLRTFLEKNGIGGRLGNGLVMDPTHLNIIPGFNTRTAGLGEAYWELPEVKDHLARLAQQYADSPLEMAAMVVQVRDGQVVIRQGHCRHRAIPLANKIREERGEGPVDKIRVDEFRGSDSKAELFNLKGNDQLPVSIVAQAESLYRLHNDSEEPMSIEDACQGP
;
A
#
# COMPACT_ATOMS: atom_id res chain seq x y z
N MET A 1 -37.38 8.92 -33.91
CA MET A 1 -36.09 9.32 -33.32
C MET A 1 -36.34 9.65 -31.86
N THR A 2 -35.83 8.82 -30.95
CA THR A 2 -36.02 8.99 -29.50
C THR A 2 -34.63 9.10 -28.89
N THR A 3 -34.28 10.29 -28.42
CA THR A 3 -33.02 10.59 -27.75
C THR A 3 -32.99 9.94 -26.37
N ALA A 4 -32.12 8.96 -26.19
CA ALA A 4 -31.82 8.39 -24.88
C ALA A 4 -30.95 9.38 -24.09
N THR A 5 -31.50 9.90 -22.99
CA THR A 5 -30.73 10.65 -22.00
C THR A 5 -29.82 9.67 -21.25
N LEU A 6 -28.51 9.75 -21.51
CA LEU A 6 -27.51 9.03 -20.72
C LEU A 6 -27.51 9.62 -19.31
N ALA A 7 -27.90 8.82 -18.33
CA ALA A 7 -27.78 9.16 -16.92
C ALA A 7 -26.30 9.20 -16.54
N THR A 8 -25.82 10.36 -16.10
CA THR A 8 -24.53 10.50 -15.44
C THR A 8 -24.51 9.63 -14.19
N PRO A 9 -23.52 8.73 -13.99
CA PRO A 9 -23.44 7.97 -12.75
C PRO A 9 -23.27 8.92 -11.57
N ALA A 10 -24.13 8.75 -10.56
CA ALA A 10 -24.07 9.52 -9.33
C ALA A 10 -22.68 9.35 -8.70
N LYS A 11 -21.96 10.45 -8.49
CA LYS A 11 -20.75 10.48 -7.66
C LYS A 11 -21.13 9.92 -6.28
N THR A 12 -20.74 8.69 -5.99
CA THR A 12 -20.87 8.13 -4.64
C THR A 12 -20.06 9.04 -3.73
N LYS A 13 -20.74 9.70 -2.79
CA LYS A 13 -20.05 10.43 -1.72
C LYS A 13 -19.22 9.40 -0.97
N ASN A 14 -17.93 9.32 -1.28
CA ASN A 14 -16.96 8.64 -0.42
C ASN A 14 -16.95 9.42 0.89
N GLU A 15 -17.75 8.98 1.85
CA GLU A 15 -17.59 9.39 3.24
C GLU A 15 -16.15 9.01 3.60
N ASN A 16 -15.28 10.02 3.71
CA ASN A 16 -13.91 9.87 4.18
C ASN A 16 -13.93 9.45 5.66
N VAL A 17 -14.29 8.19 5.93
CA VAL A 17 -14.22 7.58 7.25
C VAL A 17 -12.75 7.41 7.58
N SER A 18 -12.34 7.93 8.73
CA SER A 18 -10.95 7.74 9.19
C SER A 18 -10.62 6.26 9.32
N LEU A 19 -9.38 5.88 9.02
CA LEU A 19 -8.90 4.50 9.16
C LEU A 19 -9.25 3.93 10.54
N ARG A 20 -9.00 4.69 11.61
CA ARG A 20 -9.34 4.25 12.98
C ARG A 20 -10.81 3.86 13.10
N THR A 21 -11.71 4.77 12.71
CA THR A 21 -13.16 4.53 12.78
C THR A 21 -13.55 3.32 11.93
N PHE A 22 -12.94 3.18 10.75
CA PHE A 22 -13.19 2.04 9.87
C PHE A 22 -12.75 0.72 10.52
N LEU A 23 -11.54 0.66 11.07
CA LEU A 23 -10.99 -0.53 11.72
C LEU A 23 -11.85 -0.97 12.92
N GLU A 24 -12.17 -0.02 13.82
CA GLU A 24 -12.95 -0.28 15.03
C GLU A 24 -14.39 -0.71 14.68
N LYS A 25 -15.04 -0.04 13.72
CA LYS A 25 -16.42 -0.36 13.30
C LYS A 25 -16.54 -1.76 12.69
N ASN A 26 -15.52 -2.21 11.96
CA ASN A 26 -15.53 -3.51 11.29
C ASN A 26 -14.92 -4.63 12.13
N GLY A 27 -14.37 -4.35 13.32
CA GLY A 27 -13.75 -5.36 14.17
C GLY A 27 -12.45 -5.95 13.62
N ILE A 28 -11.81 -5.27 12.68
CA ILE A 28 -10.61 -5.74 11.97
C ILE A 28 -9.32 -5.08 12.49
N GLY A 29 -9.42 -4.26 13.53
CA GLY A 29 -8.29 -3.52 14.08
C GLY A 29 -8.71 -2.42 15.03
N GLY A 30 -7.75 -1.58 15.43
CA GLY A 30 -7.98 -0.47 16.34
C GLY A 30 -6.68 0.15 16.84
N ARG A 31 -6.75 0.86 17.97
CA ARG A 31 -5.57 1.44 18.60
C ARG A 31 -4.76 0.40 19.37
N LEU A 32 -3.44 0.54 19.30
CA LEU A 32 -2.51 -0.14 20.20
C LEU A 32 -1.40 0.85 20.59
N GLY A 33 -1.42 1.34 21.82
CA GLY A 33 -0.54 2.41 22.25
C GLY A 33 -0.78 3.72 21.48
N ASN A 34 0.29 4.29 20.92
CA ASN A 34 0.23 5.52 20.12
C ASN A 34 -0.12 5.31 18.64
N GLY A 35 -0.14 4.07 18.14
CA GLY A 35 -0.41 3.75 16.74
C GLY A 35 -1.68 2.93 16.52
N LEU A 36 -1.96 2.62 15.26
CA LEU A 36 -3.04 1.70 14.85
C LEU A 36 -2.47 0.33 14.50
N VAL A 37 -3.30 -0.69 14.71
CA VAL A 37 -3.06 -2.06 14.26
C VAL A 37 -4.29 -2.60 13.55
N MET A 38 -4.06 -3.53 12.62
CA MET A 38 -5.13 -4.26 11.97
C MET A 38 -4.74 -5.70 11.71
N ASP A 39 -5.76 -6.55 11.51
CA ASP A 39 -5.59 -7.89 10.96
C ASP A 39 -5.13 -7.78 9.50
N PRO A 40 -3.96 -8.35 9.15
CA PRO A 40 -3.39 -8.23 7.80
C PRO A 40 -4.22 -8.91 6.71
N THR A 41 -5.15 -9.83 7.04
CA THR A 41 -6.00 -10.51 6.05
C THR A 41 -7.02 -9.58 5.40
N HIS A 42 -7.29 -8.42 6.01
CA HIS A 42 -8.19 -7.40 5.47
C HIS A 42 -7.48 -6.35 4.61
N LEU A 43 -6.18 -6.50 4.40
CA LEU A 43 -5.37 -5.58 3.62
C LEU A 43 -5.39 -5.95 2.13
N ASN A 44 -5.70 -4.98 1.26
CA ASN A 44 -5.86 -5.21 -0.16
C ASN A 44 -4.77 -4.51 -0.98
N ILE A 45 -4.33 -5.16 -2.06
CA ILE A 45 -3.44 -4.55 -3.06
C ILE A 45 -4.29 -4.12 -4.25
N ILE A 46 -4.17 -2.86 -4.65
CA ILE A 46 -4.71 -2.38 -5.92
C ILE A 46 -3.57 -2.42 -6.96
N PRO A 47 -3.77 -3.09 -8.11
CA PRO A 47 -2.82 -3.05 -9.22
C PRO A 47 -2.44 -1.61 -9.60
N GLY A 48 -1.16 -1.36 -9.80
CA GLY A 48 -0.63 -0.03 -10.13
C GLY A 48 -0.25 0.84 -8.92
N PHE A 49 -0.66 0.51 -7.69
CA PHE A 49 -0.25 1.29 -6.51
C PHE A 49 1.21 1.03 -6.10
N ASN A 50 1.80 -0.09 -6.52
CA ASN A 50 3.24 -0.32 -6.35
C ASN A 50 3.99 0.09 -7.60
N THR A 51 4.51 1.32 -7.61
CA THR A 51 5.33 1.84 -8.70
C THR A 51 6.53 0.95 -9.02
N ARG A 52 7.11 0.23 -8.05
CA ARG A 52 8.33 -0.57 -8.28
C ARG A 52 8.13 -1.80 -9.16
N THR A 53 6.88 -2.25 -9.35
CA THR A 53 6.58 -3.35 -10.28
C THR A 53 6.44 -2.87 -11.74
N ALA A 54 6.49 -1.57 -11.99
CA ALA A 54 6.49 -1.01 -13.34
C ALA A 54 7.57 -1.67 -14.23
N GLY A 55 7.17 -2.08 -15.43
CA GLY A 55 8.01 -2.77 -16.41
C GLY A 55 8.30 -4.26 -16.15
N LEU A 56 8.16 -4.76 -14.92
CA LEU A 56 8.44 -6.17 -14.57
C LEU A 56 7.21 -6.94 -14.07
N GLY A 57 6.17 -6.26 -13.62
CA GLY A 57 4.99 -6.86 -13.00
C GLY A 57 5.38 -7.79 -11.85
N GLU A 58 4.84 -9.01 -11.85
CA GLU A 58 5.15 -10.03 -10.84
C GLU A 58 6.60 -10.52 -10.88
N ALA A 59 7.30 -10.41 -12.02
CA ALA A 59 8.70 -10.82 -12.10
C ALA A 59 9.62 -9.96 -11.22
N TYR A 60 9.18 -8.77 -10.80
CA TYR A 60 9.89 -7.95 -9.82
C TYR A 60 10.18 -8.70 -8.52
N TRP A 61 9.25 -9.53 -8.05
CA TRP A 61 9.38 -10.29 -6.80
C TRP A 61 10.36 -11.44 -6.90
N GLU A 62 10.73 -11.82 -8.12
CA GLU A 62 11.66 -12.90 -8.39
C GLU A 62 13.13 -12.44 -8.40
N LEU A 63 13.38 -11.12 -8.39
CA LEU A 63 14.73 -10.57 -8.34
C LEU A 63 15.46 -11.01 -7.05
N PRO A 64 16.73 -11.46 -7.12
CA PRO A 64 17.47 -11.98 -5.97
C PRO A 64 17.46 -11.03 -4.77
N GLU A 65 17.74 -9.74 -5.00
CA GLU A 65 17.76 -8.71 -3.96
C GLU A 65 16.39 -8.48 -3.30
N VAL A 66 15.30 -8.66 -4.07
CA VAL A 66 13.93 -8.55 -3.56
C VAL A 66 13.58 -9.77 -2.73
N LYS A 67 13.94 -10.99 -3.19
CA LYS A 67 13.76 -12.22 -2.41
C LYS A 67 14.51 -12.18 -1.09
N ASP A 68 15.77 -11.74 -1.11
CA ASP A 68 16.60 -11.61 0.09
C ASP A 68 15.99 -10.60 1.07
N HIS A 69 15.47 -9.48 0.55
CA HIS A 69 14.76 -8.50 1.38
C HIS A 69 13.47 -9.07 1.97
N LEU A 70 12.66 -9.79 1.18
CA LEU A 70 11.44 -10.45 1.66
C LEU A 70 11.74 -11.51 2.73
N ALA A 71 12.81 -12.29 2.58
CA ALA A 71 13.22 -13.28 3.57
C ALA A 71 13.60 -12.63 4.91
N ARG A 72 14.36 -11.51 4.87
CA ARG A 72 14.68 -10.74 6.09
C ARG A 72 13.42 -10.19 6.77
N LEU A 73 12.50 -9.61 6.00
CA LEU A 73 11.23 -9.10 6.53
C LEU A 73 10.36 -10.23 7.11
N ALA A 74 10.33 -11.39 6.46
CA ALA A 74 9.57 -12.55 6.91
C ALA A 74 10.08 -13.05 8.26
N GLN A 75 11.40 -13.11 8.43
CA GLN A 75 12.01 -13.46 9.71
C GLN A 75 11.64 -12.46 10.81
N GLN A 76 11.73 -11.15 10.53
CA GLN A 76 11.35 -10.11 11.50
C GLN A 76 9.86 -10.17 11.87
N TYR A 77 8.97 -10.42 10.91
CA TYR A 77 7.54 -10.63 11.19
C TYR A 77 7.28 -11.93 11.96
N ALA A 78 8.08 -12.97 11.75
CA ALA A 78 7.95 -14.21 12.51
C ALA A 78 8.32 -13.98 13.98
N ASP A 79 9.36 -13.19 14.24
CA ASP A 79 9.88 -12.96 15.58
C ASP A 79 9.09 -11.87 16.35
N SER A 80 8.84 -10.72 15.73
CA SER A 80 8.24 -9.54 16.39
C SER A 80 7.32 -8.72 15.46
N PRO A 81 6.10 -9.21 15.12
CA PRO A 81 5.22 -8.54 14.15
C PRO A 81 4.86 -7.08 14.46
N LEU A 82 4.75 -6.74 15.75
CA LEU A 82 4.32 -5.42 16.22
C LEU A 82 5.46 -4.40 16.38
N GLU A 83 6.72 -4.84 16.27
CA GLU A 83 7.91 -3.99 16.24
C GLU A 83 8.26 -3.54 14.82
N MET A 84 7.66 -4.19 13.82
CA MET A 84 7.78 -3.78 12.42
C MET A 84 7.25 -2.36 12.23
N ALA A 85 7.97 -1.57 11.43
CA ALA A 85 7.50 -0.26 11.03
C ALA A 85 6.11 -0.36 10.37
N ALA A 86 5.27 0.66 10.56
CA ALA A 86 3.91 0.65 10.07
C ALA A 86 3.83 0.62 8.54
N MET A 87 2.86 -0.13 8.00
CA MET A 87 2.46 0.01 6.60
C MET A 87 1.53 1.22 6.46
N VAL A 88 1.68 1.96 5.36
CA VAL A 88 0.82 3.11 5.10
C VAL A 88 -0.34 2.67 4.23
N VAL A 89 -1.56 2.89 4.71
CA VAL A 89 -2.80 2.39 4.10
C VAL A 89 -3.83 3.50 3.94
N GLN A 90 -4.80 3.28 3.06
CA GLN A 90 -5.91 4.21 2.86
C GLN A 90 -7.24 3.43 2.87
N VAL A 91 -8.31 4.04 3.39
CA VAL A 91 -9.66 3.51 3.19
C VAL A 91 -10.16 3.99 1.84
N ARG A 92 -10.50 3.07 0.94
CA ARG A 92 -11.08 3.34 -0.38
C ARG A 92 -12.22 2.41 -0.67
N ASP A 93 -13.36 2.96 -1.06
CA ASP A 93 -14.54 2.21 -1.49
C ASP A 93 -14.92 1.09 -0.50
N GLY A 94 -14.79 1.37 0.80
CA GLY A 94 -15.09 0.43 1.88
C GLY A 94 -14.02 -0.64 2.14
N GLN A 95 -12.81 -0.48 1.62
CA GLN A 95 -11.69 -1.42 1.79
C GLN A 95 -10.43 -0.71 2.30
N VAL A 96 -9.58 -1.43 3.02
CA VAL A 96 -8.24 -0.93 3.39
C VAL A 96 -7.25 -1.36 2.31
N VAL A 97 -6.62 -0.38 1.67
CA VAL A 97 -5.70 -0.60 0.54
C VAL A 97 -4.29 -0.11 0.87
N ILE A 98 -3.27 -0.84 0.40
CA ILE A 98 -1.87 -0.50 0.66
C ILE A 98 -1.44 0.69 -0.20
N ARG A 99 -0.85 1.70 0.42
CA ARG A 99 -0.08 2.73 -0.28
C ARG A 99 1.41 2.46 -0.19
N GLN A 100 1.93 2.20 1.01
CA GLN A 100 3.31 1.76 1.21
C GLN A 100 3.44 0.55 2.12
N GLY A 101 4.51 -0.22 1.90
CA GLY A 101 4.77 -1.45 2.63
C GLY A 101 4.45 -2.73 1.85
N HIS A 102 4.37 -2.68 0.51
CA HIS A 102 4.10 -3.86 -0.32
C HIS A 102 5.03 -5.05 -0.04
N CYS A 103 6.34 -4.82 0.15
CA CYS A 103 7.27 -5.89 0.55
C CYS A 103 6.91 -6.48 1.93
N ARG A 104 6.56 -5.63 2.90
CA ARG A 104 6.15 -6.06 4.23
C ARG A 104 4.86 -6.90 4.17
N HIS A 105 3.87 -6.49 3.38
CA HIS A 105 2.67 -7.28 3.15
C HIS A 105 2.99 -8.64 2.53
N ARG A 106 3.83 -8.69 1.49
CA ARG A 106 4.25 -9.96 0.87
C ARG A 106 5.09 -10.84 1.78
N ALA A 107 5.76 -10.28 2.77
CA ALA A 107 6.53 -11.03 3.75
C ALA A 107 5.65 -11.74 4.80
N ILE A 108 4.42 -11.29 5.06
CA ILE A 108 3.54 -11.88 6.09
C ILE A 108 3.21 -13.35 5.82
N PRO A 109 2.77 -13.75 4.60
CA PRO A 109 2.55 -15.17 4.32
C PRO A 109 3.81 -16.03 4.48
N LEU A 110 5.00 -15.47 4.20
CA LEU A 110 6.27 -16.17 4.41
C LEU A 110 6.59 -16.32 5.91
N ALA A 111 6.34 -15.26 6.70
CA ALA A 111 6.47 -15.29 8.14
C ALA A 111 5.53 -16.33 8.77
N ASN A 112 4.30 -16.45 8.28
CA ASN A 112 3.33 -17.42 8.77
C ASN A 112 3.81 -18.87 8.58
N LYS A 113 4.52 -19.18 7.49
CA LYS A 113 5.14 -20.50 7.32
C LYS A 113 6.20 -20.78 8.39
N ILE A 114 7.06 -19.79 8.67
CA ILE A 114 8.09 -19.89 9.72
C ILE A 114 7.44 -20.10 11.09
N ARG A 115 6.37 -19.37 11.39
CA ARG A 115 5.63 -19.49 12.66
C ARG A 115 4.93 -20.83 12.79
N GLU A 116 4.32 -21.32 11.72
CA GLU A 116 3.71 -22.65 11.67
C GLU A 116 4.73 -23.76 11.96
N GLU A 117 5.93 -23.69 11.37
CA GLU A 117 7.03 -24.63 11.64
C GLU A 117 7.49 -24.60 13.11
N ARG A 118 7.33 -23.47 13.79
CA ARG A 118 7.62 -23.29 15.23
C ARG A 118 6.45 -23.70 16.14
N GLY A 119 5.30 -24.08 15.57
CA GLY A 119 4.07 -24.36 16.34
C GLY A 119 3.39 -23.12 16.90
N GLU A 120 3.66 -21.94 16.32
CA GLU A 120 3.06 -20.66 16.70
C GLU A 120 1.83 -20.32 15.83
N GLY A 121 0.95 -19.47 16.35
CA GLY A 121 -0.14 -18.91 15.56
C GLY A 121 0.33 -17.93 14.47
N PRO A 122 -0.51 -17.67 13.45
CA PRO A 122 -0.17 -16.71 12.38
C PRO A 122 -0.05 -15.28 12.92
N VAL A 123 0.55 -14.40 12.11
CA VAL A 123 0.52 -12.96 12.34
C VAL A 123 -0.94 -12.48 12.23
N ASP A 124 -1.52 -12.09 13.36
CA ASP A 124 -2.90 -11.64 13.49
C ASP A 124 -3.03 -10.11 13.59
N LYS A 125 -1.92 -9.40 13.81
CA LYS A 125 -1.88 -7.93 13.90
C LYS A 125 -0.61 -7.35 13.29
N ILE A 126 -0.78 -6.28 12.53
CA ILE A 126 0.30 -5.47 11.97
C ILE A 126 0.09 -3.99 12.26
N ARG A 127 1.19 -3.23 12.36
CA ARG A 127 1.16 -1.77 12.50
C ARG A 127 0.74 -1.11 11.19
N VAL A 128 -0.18 -0.15 11.27
CA VAL A 128 -0.65 0.64 10.12
C VAL A 128 -0.77 2.12 10.44
N ASP A 129 -0.49 2.94 9.44
CA ASP A 129 -0.71 4.40 9.45
C ASP A 129 -1.64 4.80 8.32
N GLU A 130 -2.47 5.81 8.57
CA GLU A 130 -3.43 6.33 7.60
C GLU A 130 -2.76 7.32 6.64
N PHE A 131 -2.86 7.05 5.34
CA PHE A 131 -2.60 8.05 4.32
C PHE A 131 -3.85 8.91 4.09
N ARG A 132 -3.69 10.23 4.23
CA ARG A 132 -4.71 11.21 3.86
C ARG A 132 -4.21 12.05 2.69
N GLY A 133 -4.72 11.76 1.51
CA GLY A 133 -4.37 12.48 0.29
C GLY A 133 -5.04 11.89 -0.95
N SER A 134 -4.82 12.57 -2.08
CA SER A 134 -5.20 12.14 -3.42
C SER A 134 -4.33 10.99 -3.92
N ASP A 135 -4.70 10.43 -5.08
CA ASP A 135 -3.86 9.45 -5.76
C ASP A 135 -2.52 10.02 -6.20
N SER A 136 -2.48 11.22 -6.79
CA SER A 136 -1.23 11.89 -7.15
C SER A 136 -0.29 12.05 -5.96
N LYS A 137 -0.81 12.42 -4.78
CA LYS A 137 0.01 12.53 -3.57
C LYS A 137 0.48 11.17 -3.07
N ALA A 138 -0.35 10.13 -3.19
CA ALA A 138 0.04 8.77 -2.83
C ALA A 138 1.14 8.22 -3.77
N GLU A 139 1.02 8.48 -5.07
CA GLU A 139 2.01 8.09 -6.08
C GLU A 139 3.33 8.81 -5.84
N LEU A 140 3.30 10.13 -5.61
CA LEU A 140 4.50 10.90 -5.27
C LEU A 140 5.14 10.40 -3.97
N PHE A 141 4.31 10.09 -2.97
CA PHE A 141 4.76 9.49 -1.72
C PHE A 141 5.44 8.14 -1.97
N ASN A 142 4.91 7.29 -2.85
CA ASN A 142 5.49 6.00 -3.21
C ASN A 142 6.80 6.11 -4.00
N LEU A 143 6.87 7.06 -4.93
CA LEU A 143 8.06 7.36 -5.71
C LEU A 143 9.21 7.83 -4.83
N LYS A 144 8.91 8.71 -3.85
CA LYS A 144 9.88 9.23 -2.88
C LYS A 144 10.08 8.31 -1.68
N GLY A 145 9.24 7.30 -1.53
CA GLY A 145 9.18 6.42 -0.37
C GLY A 145 10.24 5.33 -0.40
N ASN A 146 11.36 5.57 0.30
CA ASN A 146 12.32 4.62 0.85
C ASN A 146 13.49 4.11 -0.05
N ASP A 147 14.65 4.05 0.62
CA ASP A 147 16.03 4.00 0.12
C ASP A 147 16.65 2.59 0.07
N GLN A 148 15.95 1.56 0.56
CA GLN A 148 16.54 0.22 0.69
C GLN A 148 16.58 -0.59 -0.61
N LEU A 149 15.62 -0.37 -1.50
CA LEU A 149 15.58 -0.99 -2.82
C LEU A 149 15.40 0.13 -3.86
N PRO A 150 16.35 0.27 -4.81
CA PRO A 150 16.30 1.34 -5.78
C PRO A 150 15.04 1.22 -6.64
N VAL A 151 14.40 2.36 -6.90
CA VAL A 151 13.32 2.45 -7.89
C VAL A 151 13.97 2.41 -9.27
N SER A 152 13.59 1.46 -10.11
CA SER A 152 14.13 1.34 -11.47
C SER A 152 13.81 2.59 -12.30
N ILE A 153 14.62 2.88 -13.32
CA ILE A 153 14.37 4.03 -14.22
C ILE A 153 13.00 3.91 -14.90
N VAL A 154 12.59 2.69 -15.27
CA VAL A 154 11.26 2.43 -15.85
C VAL A 154 10.16 2.79 -14.84
N ALA A 155 10.32 2.38 -13.58
CA ALA A 155 9.37 2.70 -12.53
C ALA A 155 9.29 4.21 -12.24
N GLN A 156 10.43 4.91 -12.24
CA GLN A 156 10.45 6.37 -12.11
C GLN A 156 9.72 7.05 -13.27
N ALA A 157 10.02 6.64 -14.51
CA ALA A 157 9.39 7.20 -15.71
C ALA A 157 7.88 6.96 -15.74
N GLU A 158 7.43 5.74 -15.39
CA GLU A 158 6.01 5.40 -15.35
C GLU A 158 5.28 6.20 -14.25
N SER A 159 5.91 6.39 -13.09
CA SER A 159 5.38 7.22 -12.01
C SER A 159 5.23 8.67 -12.43
N LEU A 160 6.28 9.27 -13.00
CA LEU A 160 6.27 10.64 -13.49
C LEU A 160 5.23 10.83 -14.59
N TYR A 161 5.09 9.86 -15.49
CA TYR A 161 4.05 9.87 -16.52
C TYR A 161 2.64 9.86 -15.90
N ARG A 162 2.37 9.01 -14.90
CA ARG A 162 1.09 8.99 -14.19
C ARG A 162 0.80 10.30 -13.47
N LEU A 163 1.78 10.83 -12.75
CA LEU A 163 1.66 12.10 -12.04
C LEU A 163 1.35 13.26 -13.00
N HIS A 164 2.01 13.30 -14.15
CA HIS A 164 1.81 14.33 -15.15
C HIS A 164 0.45 14.27 -15.84
N ASN A 165 -0.07 13.05 -16.05
CA ASN A 165 -1.31 12.82 -16.77
C ASN A 165 -2.50 12.48 -15.84
N ASP A 166 -2.38 12.73 -14.52
CA ASP A 166 -3.49 12.52 -13.60
C ASP A 166 -4.67 13.43 -13.99
N SER A 167 -5.87 12.84 -14.08
CA SER A 167 -7.04 13.54 -14.62
C SER A 167 -7.65 14.55 -13.64
N GLU A 168 -7.37 14.41 -12.34
CA GLU A 168 -7.98 15.24 -11.30
C GLU A 168 -6.97 16.24 -10.71
N GLU A 169 -5.72 15.81 -10.50
CA GLU A 169 -4.63 16.61 -9.92
C GLU A 169 -3.32 16.36 -10.71
N PRO A 170 -3.23 16.85 -11.97
CA PRO A 170 -2.03 16.72 -12.78
C PRO A 170 -0.87 17.52 -12.15
N MET A 171 0.32 16.92 -12.16
CA MET A 171 1.54 17.51 -11.59
C MET A 171 2.52 17.89 -12.70
N SER A 172 3.16 19.06 -12.60
CA SER A 172 4.25 19.39 -13.52
C SER A 172 5.44 18.45 -13.26
N ILE A 173 6.22 18.15 -14.30
CA ILE A 173 7.44 17.34 -14.13
C ILE A 173 8.43 18.05 -13.19
N GLU A 174 8.45 19.38 -13.20
CA GLU A 174 9.24 20.17 -12.25
C GLU A 174 8.83 19.90 -10.80
N ASP A 175 7.53 20.01 -10.48
CA ASP A 175 7.02 19.77 -9.12
C ASP A 175 7.21 18.32 -8.67
N ALA A 176 7.07 17.35 -9.59
CA ALA A 176 7.27 15.94 -9.31
C ALA A 176 8.75 15.62 -8.99
N CYS A 177 9.68 16.31 -9.66
CA CYS A 177 11.12 16.14 -9.52
C CYS A 177 11.74 16.99 -8.40
N GLN A 178 11.05 18.04 -7.92
CA GLN A 178 11.51 18.79 -6.74
C GLN A 178 11.44 17.88 -5.51
N GLY A 179 12.60 17.61 -4.91
CA GLY A 179 12.72 16.92 -3.61
C GLY A 179 12.09 17.74 -2.48
N PRO A 180 11.84 17.15 -1.30
CA PRO A 180 11.55 17.92 -0.10
C PRO A 180 12.66 18.92 0.23
#